data_AF-A0A6P0X5I7-F1
#
_entry.id   AF-A0A6P0X5I7-F1
#
_cell.length_a   1.000
_cell.length_b   1.000
_cell.length_c   1.000
_cell.angle_alpha   90.00
_cell.angle_beta   90.00
_cell.angle_gamma   90.00
#
_symmetry.space_group_name_H-M   'P 1'
#
loop_
_entity.id
_entity.type
_entity.pdbx_description
1 polymer ?
#
loop_
_entity_poly.entity_id
_entity_poly.type
_entity_poly.pdbx_seq_one_letter_code
_entity_poly.pdbx_strand_id
1 'polypeptide(L)'
;MKKTKSCRICRYYELDENFCAVAPNYIGKAHLCADFELGIELDEEEEPIDLKIFTYEQFSKDYLEKLLSPYGKVEAERTLTIPPSPDIDLWFAPRVSELPQELGLLARLAKTRALLEPYHHPVTPDEVSASLIKLLEVQGEFHRAAEREQESLALDLPRLWILAPSISEETLMGYGAQASTEAEAGIYLMASAFKTGLVAIDELPNSKETLWLRLLGRGRVRHQAILELVALPAHHSLRSASLVLFYNLLAQLEALPEKDDEDCLLMELLVQHCEITYQ
;
A
#
# COMPACT_ATOMS: atom_id res chain seq x y z
N MET A 1 3.99 -34.07 -39.39
CA MET A 1 4.71 -33.36 -38.31
C MET A 1 3.72 -32.44 -37.60
N LYS A 2 3.29 -32.82 -36.39
CA LYS A 2 2.48 -31.93 -35.53
C LYS A 2 3.38 -30.77 -35.11
N LYS A 3 2.99 -29.53 -35.40
CA LYS A 3 3.67 -28.34 -34.91
C LYS A 3 3.11 -28.04 -33.53
N THR A 4 3.88 -28.30 -32.48
CA THR A 4 3.56 -27.89 -31.10
C THR A 4 3.69 -26.36 -31.02
N LYS A 5 2.68 -25.68 -30.47
CA LYS A 5 2.74 -24.22 -30.28
C LYS A 5 3.38 -23.94 -28.92
N SER A 6 4.62 -23.45 -28.91
CA SER A 6 5.25 -22.92 -27.70
C SER A 6 4.74 -21.51 -27.38
N CYS A 7 4.51 -21.24 -26.09
CA CYS A 7 4.22 -19.90 -25.56
C CYS A 7 5.38 -18.92 -25.86
N ARG A 8 5.06 -17.63 -25.99
CA ARG A 8 6.02 -16.56 -26.31
C ARG A 8 7.19 -16.48 -25.32
N ILE A 9 6.96 -16.81 -24.05
CA ILE A 9 7.98 -16.86 -22.98
C ILE A 9 8.93 -18.05 -23.17
N CYS A 10 8.40 -19.26 -23.40
CA CYS A 10 9.22 -20.45 -23.66
C CYS A 10 10.09 -20.29 -24.91
N ARG A 11 9.61 -19.56 -25.91
CA ARG A 11 10.37 -19.25 -27.13
C ARG A 11 11.45 -18.18 -26.91
N TYR A 12 11.26 -17.26 -25.96
CA TYR A 12 12.22 -16.20 -25.66
C TYR A 12 13.40 -16.70 -24.81
N TYR A 13 13.17 -17.69 -23.95
CA TYR A 13 14.18 -18.23 -23.01
C TYR A 13 14.72 -19.63 -23.34
N GLU A 14 14.35 -20.22 -24.48
CA GLU A 14 14.75 -21.58 -24.90
C GLU A 14 14.48 -22.67 -23.83
N LEU A 15 13.38 -22.53 -23.09
CA LEU A 15 13.00 -23.48 -22.04
C LEU A 15 12.31 -24.70 -22.63
N ASP A 16 12.61 -25.89 -22.09
CA ASP A 16 11.91 -27.13 -22.44
C ASP A 16 10.40 -27.00 -22.14
N GLU A 17 9.55 -27.60 -22.99
CA GLU A 17 8.07 -27.47 -22.95
C GLU A 17 7.41 -27.93 -21.62
N ASN A 18 8.19 -28.51 -20.71
CA ASN A 18 7.78 -28.93 -19.36
C ASN A 18 8.11 -27.91 -18.26
N PHE A 19 8.78 -26.81 -18.59
CA PHE A 19 9.28 -25.84 -17.64
C PHE A 19 8.59 -24.48 -17.87
N CYS A 20 7.73 -24.11 -16.93
CA CYS A 20 7.23 -22.76 -16.70
C CYS A 20 5.99 -22.34 -17.52
N ALA A 21 4.85 -22.32 -16.82
CA ALA A 21 3.75 -21.40 -17.11
C ALA A 21 3.66 -20.44 -15.92
N VAL A 22 4.32 -19.29 -16.02
CA VAL A 22 3.91 -18.12 -15.24
C VAL A 22 2.96 -17.37 -16.16
N ALA A 23 1.66 -17.43 -15.85
CA ALA A 23 0.74 -16.44 -16.36
C ALA A 23 1.03 -15.16 -15.56
N PRO A 24 1.56 -14.09 -16.18
CA PRO A 24 1.99 -12.90 -15.44
C PRO A 24 0.86 -12.20 -14.67
N ASN A 25 -0.39 -12.53 -15.01
CA ASN A 25 -1.58 -11.81 -14.55
C ASN A 25 -2.54 -12.64 -13.69
N TYR A 26 -2.16 -13.86 -13.25
CA TYR A 26 -2.95 -14.61 -12.26
C TYR A 26 -2.38 -14.45 -10.86
N ILE A 27 -3.11 -13.74 -9.99
CA ILE A 27 -2.84 -13.74 -8.55
C ILE A 27 -3.04 -15.18 -8.04
N GLY A 28 -1.94 -15.82 -7.61
CA GLY A 28 -1.97 -16.95 -6.69
C GLY A 28 -2.19 -18.36 -7.25
N LYS A 29 -2.15 -18.62 -8.57
CA LYS A 29 -2.18 -19.99 -9.11
C LYS A 29 -1.17 -20.23 -10.24
N ALA A 30 -0.26 -21.18 -10.02
CA ALA A 30 0.59 -21.75 -11.06
C ALA A 30 0.02 -23.10 -11.51
N HIS A 31 -0.14 -23.28 -12.81
CA HIS A 31 -0.57 -24.56 -13.42
C HIS A 31 0.57 -25.12 -14.28
N LEU A 32 0.70 -26.44 -14.35
CA LEU A 32 1.62 -27.08 -15.29
C LEU A 32 1.06 -26.95 -16.71
N CYS A 33 1.91 -26.62 -17.68
CA CYS A 33 1.49 -26.42 -19.09
C CYS A 33 0.80 -27.66 -19.69
N ALA A 34 1.02 -28.85 -19.14
CA ALA A 34 0.37 -30.09 -19.55
C ALA A 34 -1.15 -30.13 -19.25
N ASP A 35 -1.63 -29.32 -18.32
CA ASP A 35 -3.05 -29.29 -17.88
C ASP A 35 -3.87 -28.20 -18.58
N PHE A 36 -3.28 -27.46 -19.52
CA PHE A 36 -3.93 -26.36 -20.24
C PHE A 36 -4.48 -26.87 -21.59
N GLU A 37 -5.81 -26.96 -21.73
CA GLU A 37 -6.43 -27.14 -23.04
C GLU A 37 -6.27 -25.83 -23.86
N LEU A 38 -5.21 -25.77 -24.66
CA LEU A 38 -5.00 -24.68 -25.64
C LEU A 38 -6.17 -24.64 -26.63
N GLY A 39 -7.14 -23.76 -26.36
CA GLY A 39 -8.35 -23.62 -27.17
C GLY A 39 -9.53 -22.93 -26.47
N ILE A 40 -9.44 -22.60 -25.19
CA ILE A 40 -10.41 -21.72 -24.54
C ILE A 40 -10.10 -20.28 -24.96
N GLU A 41 -10.90 -19.72 -25.88
CA GLU A 41 -11.03 -18.27 -25.99
C GLU A 41 -11.67 -17.82 -24.66
N LEU A 42 -10.86 -17.18 -23.80
CA LEU A 42 -11.40 -16.45 -22.67
C LEU A 42 -12.02 -15.19 -23.26
N ASP A 43 -13.35 -15.10 -23.25
CA ASP A 43 -14.14 -13.94 -23.70
C ASP A 43 -13.98 -12.71 -22.76
N GLU A 44 -12.97 -12.70 -21.89
CA GLU A 44 -12.66 -11.57 -21.02
C GLU A 44 -11.66 -10.68 -21.75
N GLU A 45 -12.12 -9.56 -22.32
CA GLU A 45 -11.26 -8.44 -22.66
C GLU A 45 -10.47 -8.08 -21.39
N GLU A 46 -9.16 -8.41 -21.35
CA GLU A 46 -8.28 -8.04 -20.25
C GLU A 46 -8.40 -6.52 -20.05
N GLU A 47 -8.98 -6.09 -18.93
CA GLU A 47 -9.00 -4.66 -18.61
C GLU A 47 -7.55 -4.18 -18.53
N PRO A 48 -7.18 -3.13 -19.27
CA PRO A 48 -5.82 -2.64 -19.27
C PRO A 48 -5.43 -2.24 -17.84
N ILE A 49 -4.32 -2.79 -17.33
CA ILE A 49 -3.74 -2.34 -16.06
C ILE A 49 -3.45 -0.86 -16.20
N ASP A 50 -4.07 -0.05 -15.35
CA ASP A 50 -3.72 1.36 -15.24
C ASP A 50 -2.31 1.45 -14.62
N LEU A 51 -1.31 1.61 -15.49
CA LEU A 51 0.10 1.68 -15.13
C LEU A 51 0.38 2.81 -14.13
N LYS A 52 -0.43 3.87 -14.14
CA LYS A 52 -0.28 5.00 -13.22
C LYS A 52 -0.76 4.62 -11.82
N ILE A 53 -1.93 4.01 -11.72
CA ILE A 53 -2.45 3.46 -10.47
C ILE A 53 -1.43 2.52 -9.84
N PHE A 54 -0.92 1.57 -10.63
CA PHE A 54 0.10 0.62 -10.20
C PHE A 54 1.38 1.32 -9.69
N THR A 55 1.82 2.38 -10.37
CA THR A 55 3.01 3.15 -9.97
C THR A 55 2.82 3.81 -8.60
N TYR A 56 1.66 4.42 -8.34
CA TYR A 56 1.37 5.06 -7.05
C TYR A 56 1.15 4.06 -5.92
N GLU A 57 0.56 2.91 -6.20
CA GLU A 57 0.40 1.82 -5.25
C GLU A 57 1.77 1.28 -4.81
N GLN A 58 2.65 0.98 -5.78
CA GLN A 58 4.01 0.53 -5.48
C GLN A 58 4.78 1.58 -4.68
N PHE A 59 4.71 2.85 -5.09
CA PHE A 59 5.33 3.95 -4.35
C PHE A 59 4.86 3.99 -2.89
N SER A 60 3.56 3.86 -2.64
CA SER A 60 2.98 3.95 -1.30
C SER A 60 3.47 2.81 -0.39
N LYS A 61 3.56 1.60 -0.93
CA LYS A 61 4.11 0.41 -0.25
C LYS A 61 5.59 0.61 0.09
N ASP A 62 6.42 0.91 -0.91
CA ASP A 62 7.86 1.13 -0.74
C ASP A 62 8.14 2.27 0.27
N TYR A 63 7.30 3.31 0.23
CA TYR A 63 7.41 4.46 1.10
C TYR A 63 7.12 4.14 2.56
N LEU A 64 6.01 3.47 2.84
CA LEU A 64 5.68 3.03 4.19
C LEU A 64 6.68 2.00 4.71
N GLU A 65 7.13 1.07 3.87
CA GLU A 65 8.16 0.09 4.23
C GLU A 65 9.45 0.80 4.63
N LYS A 66 9.89 1.78 3.84
CA LYS A 66 11.13 2.52 4.12
C LYS A 66 11.07 3.27 5.45
N LEU A 67 9.93 3.89 5.76
CA LEU A 67 9.74 4.64 7.00
C LEU A 67 9.65 3.74 8.24
N LEU A 68 9.06 2.55 8.11
CA LEU A 68 8.76 1.68 9.25
C LEU A 68 9.80 0.59 9.51
N SER A 69 10.54 0.15 8.48
CA SER A 69 11.55 -0.90 8.59
C SER A 69 12.61 -0.69 9.70
N PRO A 70 13.03 0.54 10.03
CA PRO A 70 13.95 0.77 11.15
C PRO A 70 13.38 0.38 12.52
N TYR A 71 12.05 0.30 12.68
CA TYR A 71 11.36 0.21 13.97
C TYR A 71 10.64 -1.12 14.21
N GLY A 72 10.60 -2.00 13.22
CA GLY A 72 9.87 -3.26 13.32
C GLY A 72 10.13 -4.22 12.17
N LYS A 73 9.37 -5.32 12.17
CA LYS A 73 9.30 -6.20 11.01
C LYS A 73 8.26 -5.63 10.05
N VAL A 74 8.65 -5.39 8.82
CA VAL A 74 7.74 -5.07 7.71
C VAL A 74 7.67 -6.28 6.79
N GLU A 75 6.47 -6.61 6.32
CA GLU A 75 6.22 -7.58 5.24
C GLU A 75 5.32 -6.90 4.22
N ALA A 76 5.89 -6.44 3.10
CA ALA A 76 5.13 -5.93 1.96
C ALA A 76 4.55 -7.12 1.17
N GLU A 77 3.34 -6.95 0.63
CA GLU A 77 2.63 -7.97 -0.17
C GLU A 77 2.57 -9.33 0.55
N ARG A 78 2.20 -9.27 1.83
CA ARG A 78 2.16 -10.48 2.66
C ARG A 78 1.00 -11.36 2.22
N THR A 79 1.36 -12.49 1.61
CA THR A 79 0.41 -13.53 1.22
C THR A 79 -0.28 -14.15 2.42
N LEU A 80 -1.61 -14.22 2.34
CA LEU A 80 -2.47 -14.85 3.33
C LEU A 80 -2.53 -16.36 3.12
N THR A 81 -2.69 -17.10 4.22
CA THR A 81 -2.65 -18.57 4.18
C THR A 81 -3.84 -19.18 3.41
N ILE A 82 -4.95 -18.45 3.25
CA ILE A 82 -6.20 -18.95 2.67
C ILE A 82 -6.47 -18.24 1.33
N PRO A 83 -6.23 -18.89 0.18
CA PRO A 83 -6.69 -18.37 -1.10
C PRO A 83 -8.23 -18.41 -1.21
N PRO A 84 -8.87 -17.53 -2.01
CA PRO A 84 -8.29 -16.56 -2.94
C PRO A 84 -8.13 -15.15 -2.33
N SER A 85 -7.68 -15.04 -1.08
CA SER A 85 -7.64 -13.74 -0.40
C SER A 85 -6.50 -12.85 -0.91
N PRO A 86 -6.78 -11.55 -1.14
CA PRO A 86 -5.79 -10.61 -1.66
C PRO A 86 -4.67 -10.39 -0.64
N ASP A 87 -3.45 -10.21 -1.15
CA ASP A 87 -2.27 -9.94 -0.31
C ASP A 87 -2.46 -8.67 0.52
N ILE A 88 -1.88 -8.65 1.72
CA ILE A 88 -1.81 -7.44 2.54
C ILE A 88 -0.77 -6.53 1.94
N ASP A 89 -1.14 -5.27 1.70
CA ASP A 89 -0.22 -4.31 1.08
C ASP A 89 1.03 -4.12 1.95
N LEU A 90 0.83 -3.84 3.24
CA LEU A 90 1.92 -3.76 4.18
C LEU A 90 1.51 -4.24 5.58
N TRP A 91 2.18 -5.29 6.05
CA TRP A 91 2.14 -5.72 7.44
C TRP A 91 3.30 -5.12 8.23
N PHE A 92 3.00 -4.58 9.41
CA PHE A 92 4.00 -4.07 10.34
C PHE A 92 3.84 -4.69 11.72
N ALA A 93 4.95 -5.15 12.30
CA ALA A 93 5.04 -5.57 13.69
C ALA A 93 6.17 -4.79 14.39
N PRO A 94 5.86 -3.86 15.32
CA PRO A 94 6.87 -3.06 15.99
C PRO A 94 7.80 -3.93 16.84
N ARG A 95 9.10 -3.60 16.85
CA ARG A 95 10.11 -4.21 17.73
C ARG A 95 10.48 -3.30 18.91
N VAL A 96 10.08 -2.04 18.84
CA VAL A 96 10.29 -1.02 19.87
C VAL A 96 8.96 -0.71 20.56
N SER A 97 8.99 -0.37 21.84
CA SER A 97 7.79 0.00 22.60
C SER A 97 7.23 1.36 22.21
N GLU A 98 8.09 2.25 21.70
CA GLU A 98 7.73 3.59 21.26
C GLU A 98 8.45 3.89 19.95
N LEU A 99 7.69 4.30 18.93
CA LEU A 99 8.25 4.79 17.67
C LEU A 99 8.66 6.27 17.84
N PRO A 100 9.64 6.76 17.08
CA PRO A 100 10.10 8.14 17.19
C PRO A 100 8.98 9.13 16.92
N GLN A 101 8.95 10.22 17.71
CA GLN A 101 7.95 11.27 17.59
C GLN A 101 8.02 11.96 16.22
N GLU A 102 9.18 11.94 15.56
CA GLU A 102 9.37 12.49 14.22
C GLU A 102 8.48 11.82 13.17
N LEU A 103 8.01 10.58 13.38
CA LEU A 103 7.02 9.90 12.52
C LEU A 103 5.58 10.41 12.75
N GLY A 104 5.35 11.19 13.80
CA GLY A 104 4.07 11.80 14.14
C GLY A 104 2.91 10.81 14.17
N LEU A 105 1.88 11.09 13.37
CA LEU A 105 0.68 10.29 13.29
C LEU A 105 0.97 8.85 12.82
N LEU A 106 1.93 8.65 11.92
CA LEU A 106 2.32 7.30 11.47
C LEU A 106 2.83 6.45 12.64
N ALA A 107 3.59 7.03 13.59
CA ALA A 107 3.99 6.33 14.81
C ALA A 107 2.79 5.94 15.69
N ARG A 108 1.75 6.76 15.75
CA ARG A 108 0.52 6.46 16.50
C ARG A 108 -0.25 5.30 15.85
N LEU A 109 -0.37 5.28 14.52
CA LEU A 109 -1.04 4.20 13.78
C LEU A 109 -0.27 2.87 13.90
N ALA A 110 1.06 2.94 13.87
CA ALA A 110 1.98 1.81 13.91
C ALA A 110 2.40 1.39 15.34
N LYS A 111 1.72 1.87 16.39
CA LYS A 111 2.08 1.58 17.79
C LYS A 111 1.94 0.10 18.16
N THR A 112 1.01 -0.61 17.52
CA THR A 112 0.79 -2.06 17.65
C THR A 112 1.03 -2.72 16.31
N ARG A 113 0.88 -4.05 16.24
CA ARG A 113 0.82 -4.73 14.93
C ARG A 113 -0.25 -4.07 14.05
N ALA A 114 0.07 -3.84 12.79
CA ALA A 114 -0.79 -3.10 11.87
C ALA A 114 -0.79 -3.69 10.47
N LEU A 115 -1.96 -3.69 9.84
CA LEU A 115 -2.11 -3.79 8.39
C LEU A 115 -2.30 -2.36 7.89
N LEU A 116 -1.47 -1.93 6.95
CA LEU A 116 -1.55 -0.61 6.32
C LEU A 116 -1.94 -0.83 4.85
N GLU A 117 -3.11 -0.33 4.47
CA GLU A 117 -3.69 -0.46 3.14
C GLU A 117 -3.82 0.95 2.52
N PRO A 118 -2.77 1.43 1.82
CA PRO A 118 -2.80 2.73 1.16
C PRO A 118 -3.51 2.67 -0.20
N TYR A 119 -4.51 3.53 -0.36
CA TYR A 119 -5.21 3.74 -1.63
C TYR A 119 -4.73 5.04 -2.28
N HIS A 120 -4.65 5.06 -3.62
CA HIS A 120 -4.29 6.26 -4.38
C HIS A 120 -5.53 7.08 -4.81
N HIS A 121 -6.72 6.50 -4.68
CA HIS A 121 -8.02 7.13 -4.97
C HIS A 121 -8.95 7.07 -3.75
N PRO A 122 -10.07 7.83 -3.75
CA PRO A 122 -11.06 7.71 -2.68
C PRO A 122 -11.49 6.27 -2.51
N VAL A 123 -11.49 5.77 -1.27
CA VAL A 123 -11.76 4.33 -1.03
C VAL A 123 -13.23 4.03 -1.25
N THR A 124 -13.50 2.94 -1.96
CA THR A 124 -14.85 2.44 -2.24
C THR A 124 -15.32 1.49 -1.13
N PRO A 125 -16.65 1.26 -1.00
CA PRO A 125 -17.14 0.27 -0.06
C PRO A 125 -16.56 -1.13 -0.29
N ASP A 126 -16.39 -1.57 -1.54
CA ASP A 126 -15.86 -2.91 -1.84
C ASP A 126 -14.41 -3.06 -1.38
N GLU A 127 -13.59 -2.02 -1.51
CA GLU A 127 -12.21 -2.00 -1.02
C GLU A 127 -12.11 -2.00 0.50
N VAL A 128 -13.01 -1.29 1.19
CA VAL A 128 -13.10 -1.37 2.65
C VAL A 128 -13.43 -2.81 3.07
N SER A 129 -14.38 -3.46 2.39
CA SER A 129 -14.72 -4.87 2.63
C SER A 129 -13.53 -5.81 2.34
N ALA A 130 -12.82 -5.61 1.22
CA ALA A 130 -11.64 -6.38 0.87
C ALA A 130 -10.55 -6.25 1.94
N SER A 131 -10.28 -5.04 2.41
CA SER A 131 -9.33 -4.79 3.51
C SER A 131 -9.76 -5.46 4.83
N LEU A 132 -11.06 -5.45 5.14
CA LEU A 132 -11.59 -6.13 6.33
C LEU A 132 -11.42 -7.65 6.25
N ILE A 133 -11.61 -8.26 5.08
CA ILE A 133 -11.35 -9.68 4.86
C ILE A 133 -9.90 -10.01 5.22
N LYS A 134 -8.93 -9.22 4.72
CA LYS A 134 -7.51 -9.39 5.06
C LYS A 134 -7.28 -9.39 6.57
N LEU A 135 -7.85 -8.41 7.29
CA LEU A 135 -7.72 -8.35 8.75
C LEU A 135 -8.30 -9.58 9.45
N LEU A 136 -9.52 -9.99 9.09
CA LEU A 136 -10.20 -11.12 9.71
C LEU A 136 -9.42 -12.44 9.50
N GLU A 137 -8.80 -12.61 8.35
CA GLU A 137 -7.95 -13.77 8.08
C GLU A 137 -6.69 -13.77 8.95
N VAL A 138 -6.01 -12.63 9.07
CA VAL A 138 -4.88 -12.50 9.98
C VAL A 138 -5.31 -12.78 11.42
N GLN A 139 -6.43 -12.23 11.88
CA GLN A 139 -6.95 -12.52 13.21
C GLN A 139 -7.20 -14.02 13.38
N GLY A 140 -7.77 -14.69 12.37
CA GLY A 140 -7.90 -16.14 12.34
C GLY A 140 -6.57 -16.89 12.46
N GLU A 141 -5.50 -16.42 11.82
CA GLU A 141 -4.15 -16.99 11.98
C GLU A 141 -3.65 -16.89 13.44
N PHE A 142 -3.84 -15.72 14.07
CA PHE A 142 -3.50 -15.51 15.47
C PHE A 142 -4.30 -16.41 16.41
N HIS A 143 -5.61 -16.56 16.17
CA HIS A 143 -6.47 -17.49 16.90
C HIS A 143 -5.98 -18.93 16.80
N ARG A 144 -5.72 -19.41 15.58
CA ARG A 144 -5.21 -20.77 15.37
C ARG A 144 -3.81 -20.99 15.96
N ALA A 145 -2.96 -19.97 16.00
CA ALA A 145 -1.64 -20.05 16.63
C ALA A 145 -1.77 -20.19 18.16
N ALA A 146 -2.55 -19.33 18.80
CA ALA A 146 -2.78 -19.37 20.24
C ALA A 146 -3.41 -20.69 20.70
N GLU A 147 -4.38 -21.23 19.95
CA GLU A 147 -4.98 -22.53 20.24
C GLU A 147 -3.96 -23.67 20.19
N ARG A 148 -3.05 -23.66 19.21
CA ARG A 148 -1.98 -24.67 19.07
C ARG A 148 -0.96 -24.58 20.20
N GLU A 149 -0.65 -23.37 20.64
CA GLU A 149 0.36 -23.08 21.66
C GLU A 149 -0.22 -23.13 23.09
N GLN A 150 -1.55 -23.33 23.24
CA GLN A 150 -2.28 -23.28 24.52
C GLN A 150 -2.08 -21.96 25.29
N GLU A 151 -1.85 -20.87 24.56
CA GLU A 151 -1.67 -19.54 25.12
C GLU A 151 -2.97 -18.75 25.07
N SER A 152 -3.18 -17.85 26.03
CA SER A 152 -4.26 -16.86 25.91
C SER A 152 -3.94 -15.93 24.75
N LEU A 153 -4.93 -15.65 23.89
CA LEU A 153 -4.77 -14.65 22.84
C LEU A 153 -4.18 -13.37 23.42
N ALA A 154 -3.00 -12.97 22.97
CA ALA A 154 -2.42 -11.72 23.40
C ALA A 154 -3.39 -10.56 23.07
N LEU A 155 -3.44 -9.54 23.94
CA LEU A 155 -4.17 -8.28 23.71
C LEU A 155 -3.68 -7.50 22.47
N ASP A 156 -2.65 -8.01 21.79
CA ASP A 156 -1.90 -7.37 20.72
C ASP A 156 -2.29 -7.93 19.33
N LEU A 157 -3.60 -8.12 19.14
CA LEU A 157 -4.18 -8.36 17.82
C LEU A 157 -3.90 -7.16 16.90
N PRO A 158 -3.64 -7.40 15.62
CA PRO A 158 -3.35 -6.33 14.69
C PRO A 158 -4.55 -5.42 14.48
N ARG A 159 -4.24 -4.17 14.13
CA ARG A 159 -5.20 -3.16 13.69
C ARG A 159 -5.06 -2.91 12.19
N LEU A 160 -6.17 -2.83 11.49
CA LEU A 160 -6.21 -2.35 10.10
C LEU A 160 -6.28 -0.83 10.06
N TRP A 161 -5.47 -0.22 9.20
CA TRP A 161 -5.57 1.17 8.82
C TRP A 161 -5.70 1.29 7.31
N ILE A 162 -6.85 1.80 6.87
CA ILE A 162 -7.11 2.17 5.48
C ILE A 162 -6.69 3.63 5.31
N LEU A 163 -5.71 3.89 4.44
CA LEU A 163 -5.16 5.22 4.20
C LEU A 163 -5.63 5.67 2.81
N ALA A 164 -6.58 6.60 2.74
CA ALA A 164 -7.15 7.03 1.47
C ALA A 164 -7.05 8.55 1.30
N PRO A 165 -6.89 9.06 0.06
CA PRO A 165 -6.84 10.49 -0.19
C PRO A 165 -8.08 11.23 0.31
N SER A 166 -9.24 10.59 0.22
CA SER A 166 -10.50 11.04 0.82
C SER A 166 -11.44 9.86 1.05
N ILE A 167 -12.45 10.06 1.90
CA ILE A 167 -13.46 9.06 2.22
C ILE A 167 -14.82 9.74 2.25
N SER A 168 -15.81 9.17 1.56
CA SER A 168 -17.16 9.75 1.54
C SER A 168 -17.88 9.55 2.87
N GLU A 169 -18.77 10.48 3.22
CA GLU A 169 -19.64 10.35 4.39
C GLU A 169 -20.53 9.10 4.29
N GLU A 170 -20.97 8.76 3.07
CA GLU A 170 -21.72 7.53 2.81
C GLU A 170 -20.93 6.27 3.19
N THR A 171 -19.66 6.18 2.79
CA THR A 171 -18.78 5.05 3.16
C THR A 171 -18.58 5.01 4.67
N LEU A 172 -18.30 6.16 5.31
CA LEU A 172 -18.13 6.22 6.77
C LEU A 172 -19.38 5.76 7.52
N MET A 173 -20.56 6.24 7.12
CA MET A 173 -21.84 5.82 7.71
C MET A 173 -22.13 4.34 7.47
N GLY A 174 -21.88 3.84 6.25
CA GLY A 174 -22.12 2.44 5.88
C GLY A 174 -21.33 1.45 6.73
N TYR A 175 -20.11 1.82 7.12
CA TYR A 175 -19.26 1.01 8.00
C TYR A 175 -19.35 1.38 9.49
N GLY A 176 -20.21 2.35 9.84
CA GLY A 176 -20.35 2.84 11.21
C GLY A 176 -19.04 3.43 11.78
N ALA A 177 -18.18 3.98 10.92
CA ALA A 177 -16.94 4.61 11.31
C ALA A 177 -17.21 6.03 11.83
N GLN A 178 -16.73 6.33 13.03
CA GLN A 178 -16.97 7.61 13.70
C GLN A 178 -15.68 8.39 13.86
N ALA A 179 -15.74 9.71 13.76
CA ALA A 179 -14.60 10.57 14.01
C ALA A 179 -14.00 10.28 15.39
N SER A 180 -12.69 10.10 15.45
CA SER A 180 -11.98 9.79 16.69
C SER A 180 -12.03 11.00 17.63
N THR A 181 -12.49 10.79 18.86
CA THR A 181 -12.50 11.83 19.90
C THR A 181 -11.11 12.10 20.48
N GLU A 182 -10.16 11.17 20.29
CA GLU A 182 -8.81 11.22 20.85
C GLU A 182 -7.74 11.55 19.79
N ALA A 183 -8.12 11.62 18.52
CA ALA A 183 -7.19 11.82 17.43
C ALA A 183 -7.48 13.10 16.64
N GLU A 184 -6.59 13.38 15.69
CA GLU A 184 -6.67 14.54 14.82
C GLU A 184 -7.82 14.39 13.81
N ALA A 185 -8.22 15.50 13.20
CA ALA A 185 -9.17 15.49 12.09
C ALA A 185 -8.72 14.51 10.99
N GLY A 186 -9.68 13.90 10.30
CA GLY A 186 -9.42 12.88 9.27
C GLY A 186 -9.23 11.45 9.78
N ILE A 187 -9.35 11.20 11.09
CA ILE A 187 -9.29 9.83 11.64
C ILE A 187 -10.67 9.35 12.06
N TYR A 188 -11.09 8.24 11.45
CA TYR A 188 -12.36 7.58 11.71
C TYR A 188 -12.12 6.17 12.25
N LEU A 189 -12.86 5.77 13.27
CA LEU A 189 -12.72 4.47 13.91
C LEU A 189 -14.04 3.72 13.82
N MET A 190 -13.97 2.46 13.37
CA MET A 190 -15.08 1.53 13.54
C MET A 190 -15.19 1.09 15.00
N ALA A 191 -16.28 0.37 15.33
CA ALA A 191 -16.42 -0.22 16.66
C ALA A 191 -15.18 -1.04 17.05
N SER A 192 -14.77 -0.96 18.32
CA SER A 192 -13.46 -1.43 18.80
C SER A 192 -13.18 -2.92 18.53
N ALA A 193 -14.23 -3.74 18.42
CA ALA A 193 -14.14 -5.16 18.07
C ALA A 193 -13.59 -5.40 16.64
N PHE A 194 -13.86 -4.49 15.70
CA PHE A 194 -13.35 -4.61 14.33
C PHE A 194 -11.86 -4.30 14.22
N LYS A 195 -11.28 -3.56 15.18
CA LYS A 195 -9.86 -3.15 15.14
C LYS A 195 -9.50 -2.49 13.81
N THR A 196 -10.37 -1.64 13.30
CA THR A 196 -10.18 -0.94 12.02
C THR A 196 -10.28 0.56 12.22
N GLY A 197 -9.39 1.30 11.59
CA GLY A 197 -9.51 2.74 11.41
C GLY A 197 -9.34 3.13 9.95
N LEU A 198 -9.96 4.25 9.60
CA LEU A 198 -9.91 4.84 8.27
C LEU A 198 -9.31 6.24 8.40
N VAL A 199 -8.39 6.57 7.50
CA VAL A 199 -7.70 7.86 7.48
C VAL A 199 -8.04 8.57 6.18
N ALA A 200 -8.82 9.64 6.27
CA ALA A 200 -9.09 10.57 5.19
C ALA A 200 -7.96 11.60 5.13
N ILE A 201 -7.02 11.41 4.20
CA ILE A 201 -5.77 12.18 4.16
C ILE A 201 -6.02 13.66 3.86
N ASP A 202 -7.04 14.00 3.07
CA ASP A 202 -7.42 15.37 2.73
C ASP A 202 -8.01 16.18 3.90
N GLU A 203 -8.44 15.49 4.96
CA GLU A 203 -8.91 16.11 6.19
C GLU A 203 -7.81 16.26 7.25
N LEU A 204 -6.63 15.66 7.03
CA LEU A 204 -5.53 15.76 7.99
C LEU A 204 -5.04 17.21 8.09
N PRO A 205 -4.84 17.74 9.31
CA PRO A 205 -4.33 19.10 9.49
C PRO A 205 -2.95 19.27 8.87
N ASN A 206 -2.65 20.46 8.33
CA ASN A 206 -1.31 20.79 7.83
C ASN A 206 -0.34 21.02 9.01
N SER A 207 0.26 19.93 9.49
CA SER A 207 1.20 19.93 10.61
C SER A 207 2.35 18.94 10.37
N LYS A 208 3.42 19.09 11.15
CA LYS A 208 4.54 18.12 11.14
C LYS A 208 4.09 16.72 11.56
N GLU A 209 3.08 16.62 12.42
CA GLU A 209 2.56 15.34 12.92
C GLU A 209 1.92 14.51 11.79
N THR A 210 1.28 15.15 10.82
CA THR A 210 0.56 14.44 9.73
C THR A 210 1.35 14.37 8.43
N LEU A 211 2.54 15.01 8.37
CA LEU A 211 3.32 15.20 7.16
C LEU A 211 3.50 13.90 6.37
N TRP A 212 3.93 12.82 7.04
CA TRP A 212 4.25 11.56 6.38
C TRP A 212 3.05 10.88 5.74
N LEU A 213 1.84 11.06 6.30
CA LEU A 213 0.60 10.57 5.71
C LEU A 213 0.08 11.49 4.60
N ARG A 214 0.21 12.81 4.74
CA ARG A 214 -0.17 13.77 3.68
C ARG A 214 0.66 13.63 2.41
N LEU A 215 1.90 13.13 2.51
CA LEU A 215 2.74 12.77 1.36
C LEU A 215 2.13 11.63 0.51
N LEU A 216 1.30 10.77 1.09
CA LEU A 216 0.53 9.74 0.38
C LEU A 216 -0.77 10.30 -0.26
N GLY A 217 -1.21 11.49 0.15
CA GLY A 217 -2.43 12.15 -0.34
C GLY A 217 -2.34 12.57 -1.81
N ARG A 218 -3.24 13.45 -2.28
CA ARG A 218 -3.25 13.91 -3.69
C ARG A 218 -3.40 15.42 -3.83
N GLY A 219 -3.16 15.91 -5.03
CA GLY A 219 -3.33 17.31 -5.44
C GLY A 219 -2.68 18.29 -4.46
N ARG A 220 -3.47 19.25 -3.96
CA ARG A 220 -2.98 20.31 -3.07
C ARG A 220 -2.40 19.79 -1.75
N VAL A 221 -2.90 18.67 -1.23
CA VAL A 221 -2.47 18.08 0.04
C VAL A 221 -1.04 17.55 -0.11
N ARG A 222 -0.80 16.74 -1.16
CA ARG A 222 0.53 16.20 -1.48
C ARG A 222 1.51 17.31 -1.84
N HIS A 223 1.09 18.26 -2.68
CA HIS A 223 1.91 19.41 -3.05
C HIS A 223 2.42 20.17 -1.82
N GLN A 224 1.52 20.54 -0.90
CA GLN A 224 1.89 21.25 0.31
C GLN A 224 2.82 20.41 1.20
N ALA A 225 2.56 19.10 1.31
CA ALA A 225 3.40 18.18 2.07
C ALA A 225 4.81 18.04 1.46
N ILE A 226 4.96 18.07 0.14
CA ILE A 226 6.28 18.03 -0.53
C ILE A 226 7.06 19.32 -0.26
N LEU A 227 6.41 20.48 -0.31
CA LEU A 227 7.06 21.75 0.06
C LEU A 227 7.56 21.70 1.51
N GLU A 228 6.77 21.15 2.43
CA GLU A 228 7.18 20.93 3.82
C GLU A 228 8.36 19.94 3.93
N LEU A 229 8.32 18.83 3.20
CA LEU A 229 9.40 17.82 3.14
C LEU A 229 10.71 18.44 2.67
N VAL A 230 10.68 19.22 1.58
CA VAL A 230 11.86 19.88 1.03
C VAL A 230 12.43 20.90 2.01
N ALA A 231 11.57 21.61 2.74
CA ALA A 231 11.94 22.60 3.75
C ALA A 231 12.43 21.98 5.08
N LEU A 232 12.32 20.67 5.28
CA LEU A 232 12.89 20.02 6.47
C LEU A 232 14.42 20.21 6.52
N PRO A 233 15.03 20.22 7.72
CA PRO A 233 16.48 20.31 7.85
C PRO A 233 17.20 19.18 7.11
N ALA A 234 18.34 19.48 6.49
CA ALA A 234 19.08 18.49 5.69
C ALA A 234 19.51 17.24 6.49
N HIS A 235 19.69 17.37 7.81
CA HIS A 235 20.05 16.29 8.72
C HIS A 235 18.83 15.55 9.31
N HIS A 236 17.62 15.86 8.87
CA HIS A 236 16.42 15.15 9.32
C HIS A 236 16.42 13.72 8.76
N SER A 237 16.42 12.73 9.65
CA SER A 237 16.60 11.31 9.30
C SER A 237 15.61 10.80 8.25
N LEU A 238 14.34 11.19 8.38
CA LEU A 238 13.27 10.77 7.46
C LEU A 238 13.27 11.54 6.12
N ARG A 239 13.85 12.76 6.08
CA ARG A 239 13.79 13.61 4.89
C ARG A 239 14.49 12.95 3.70
N SER A 240 15.74 12.53 3.89
CA SER A 240 16.53 11.92 2.83
C SER A 240 15.93 10.61 2.35
N ALA A 241 15.40 9.80 3.28
CA ALA A 241 14.74 8.54 2.94
C ALA A 241 13.49 8.76 2.06
N SER A 242 12.65 9.73 2.42
CA SER A 242 11.45 10.08 1.66
C SER A 242 11.80 10.71 0.30
N LEU A 243 12.75 11.64 0.23
CA LEU A 243 13.13 12.29 -1.02
C LEU A 243 13.63 11.29 -2.06
N VAL A 244 14.43 10.29 -1.66
CA VAL A 244 14.89 9.23 -2.59
C VAL A 244 13.71 8.50 -3.24
N LEU A 245 12.66 8.19 -2.47
CA LEU A 245 11.48 7.50 -3.00
C LEU A 245 10.66 8.41 -3.92
N PHE A 246 10.55 9.70 -3.60
CA PHE A 246 9.92 10.67 -4.49
C PHE A 246 10.69 10.87 -5.79
N TYR A 247 12.04 10.81 -5.78
CA TYR A 247 12.83 10.84 -7.00
C TYR A 247 12.69 9.57 -7.84
N ASN A 248 12.53 8.41 -7.20
CA ASN A 248 12.23 7.17 -7.92
C ASN A 248 10.83 7.23 -8.56
N LEU A 249 9.83 7.73 -7.83
CA LEU A 249 8.49 7.97 -8.36
C LEU A 249 8.54 8.93 -9.56
N LEU A 250 9.28 10.03 -9.44
CA LEU A 250 9.51 10.98 -10.54
C LEU A 250 10.03 10.28 -11.80
N ALA A 251 11.08 9.47 -11.68
CA ALA A 251 11.66 8.73 -12.81
C ALA A 251 10.67 7.73 -13.44
N GLN A 252 9.80 7.11 -12.63
CA GLN A 252 8.75 6.21 -13.13
C GLN A 252 7.65 6.97 -13.87
N LEU A 253 7.17 8.10 -13.31
CA LEU A 253 6.16 8.95 -13.95
C LEU A 253 6.66 9.56 -15.26
N GLU A 254 7.95 9.94 -15.33
CA GLU A 254 8.59 10.41 -16.57
C GLU A 254 8.46 9.41 -17.72
N ALA A 255 8.57 8.11 -17.41
CA ALA A 255 8.46 7.03 -18.38
C ALA A 255 7.03 6.72 -18.83
N LEU A 256 6.00 7.22 -18.13
CA LEU A 256 4.60 7.00 -18.51
C LEU A 256 4.23 7.83 -19.76
N PRO A 257 3.45 7.26 -20.70
CA PRO A 257 3.07 7.94 -21.93
C PRO A 257 2.09 9.10 -21.69
N GLU A 258 1.20 8.94 -20.70
CA GLU A 258 0.23 9.94 -20.29
C GLU A 258 0.55 10.42 -18.88
N LYS A 259 0.43 11.73 -18.67
CA LYS A 259 0.65 12.42 -17.39
C LYS A 259 -0.48 13.40 -17.22
N ASP A 260 -1.00 13.53 -16.01
CA ASP A 260 -1.98 14.58 -15.71
C ASP A 260 -1.30 15.83 -15.11
N ASP A 261 -2.12 16.84 -14.81
CA ASP A 261 -1.66 18.09 -14.21
C ASP A 261 -1.01 17.87 -12.83
N GLU A 262 -1.44 16.85 -12.09
CA GLU A 262 -0.88 16.53 -10.77
C GLU A 262 0.52 15.95 -10.90
N ASP A 263 0.73 15.02 -11.83
CA ASP A 263 2.03 14.46 -12.15
C ASP A 263 2.98 15.57 -12.60
N CYS A 264 2.55 16.42 -13.55
CA CYS A 264 3.39 17.52 -14.05
C CYS A 264 3.83 18.46 -12.91
N LEU A 265 2.90 18.83 -12.03
CA LEU A 265 3.20 19.68 -10.88
C LEU A 265 4.19 19.02 -9.92
N LEU A 266 4.00 17.72 -9.62
CA LEU A 266 4.93 16.94 -8.80
C LEU A 266 6.34 16.96 -9.37
N MET A 267 6.46 16.75 -10.69
CA MET A 267 7.74 16.77 -11.40
C MET A 267 8.42 18.14 -11.29
N GLU A 268 7.70 19.22 -11.58
CA GLU A 268 8.23 20.59 -11.51
C GLU A 268 8.80 20.93 -10.13
N LEU A 269 8.08 20.56 -9.06
CA LEU A 269 8.51 20.82 -7.68
C LEU A 269 9.81 20.10 -7.31
N LEU A 270 9.90 18.82 -7.65
CA LEU A 270 11.06 17.99 -7.32
C LEU A 270 12.28 18.37 -8.17
N VAL A 271 12.07 18.73 -9.44
CA VAL A 271 13.14 19.23 -10.33
C VAL A 271 13.68 20.57 -9.82
N GLN A 272 12.82 21.52 -9.46
CA GLN A 272 13.24 22.80 -8.87
C GLN A 272 14.06 22.58 -7.58
N HIS A 273 13.67 21.61 -6.74
CA HIS A 273 14.45 21.27 -5.56
C HIS A 273 15.85 20.73 -5.91
N CYS A 274 15.96 19.86 -6.92
CA CYS A 274 17.24 19.37 -7.41
C CYS A 274 18.14 20.53 -7.87
N GLU A 275 17.64 21.42 -8.74
CA GLU A 275 18.43 22.53 -9.28
C GLU A 275 18.97 23.47 -8.20
N ILE A 276 18.18 23.78 -7.17
CA ILE A 276 18.61 24.61 -6.02
C ILE A 276 19.72 23.92 -5.22
N THR A 277 19.73 22.59 -5.15
CA THR A 277 20.69 21.84 -4.33
C THR A 277 22.06 21.71 -5.02
N TYR A 278 22.14 21.90 -6.34
CA TYR A 278 23.39 21.84 -7.12
C TYR A 278 24.05 23.22 -7.38
N GLN A 279 23.50 24.30 -6.84
CA GLN A 279 24.10 25.65 -6.86
C GLN A 279 24.81 25.99 -5.55
#